data_AF-A0AAD6Y6C5-F1
#
_entry.id   AF-A0AAD6Y6C5-F1
#
_cell.length_a   1.000
_cell.length_b   1.000
_cell.length_c   1.000
_cell.angle_alpha   90.00
_cell.angle_beta   90.00
_cell.angle_gamma   90.00
#
_symmetry.space_group_name_H-M   'P 1'
#
loop_
_entity.id
_entity.type
_entity.pdbx_description
1 polymer ?
#
loop_
_entity_poly.entity_id
_entity_poly.type
_entity_poly.pdbx_seq_one_letter_code
_entity_poly.pdbx_strand_id
1 'polypeptide(L)'
;MEEPSLAVGSTEEVPIIVHAFSCVLAFALFLPGGAILARYMRTFRPWWYTGHWVAQFAFAGPLIVIGVSMGFLADHQLGKTPMDNHKARLALIIVLYVLQCLIGAVTHFLKPTDGKRRPIQNYIHGILGVLLLVLGMYQIHTGYDQEWPMYMGYGRLPNYVNILWIIWCIVVIVTYGAGMWLLRKQFRQEAARNLPATHIVLGALEAQPQPDANSITNSTNTNTTIAKR
;
A
#
# COMPACT_ATOMS: atom_id res chain seq x y z
N MET A 1 16.05 53.52 8.67
CA MET A 1 15.01 52.58 8.24
C MET A 1 15.75 51.36 7.73
N GLU A 2 15.83 50.33 8.57
CA GLU A 2 16.43 49.06 8.18
C GLU A 2 15.42 48.31 7.31
N GLU A 3 15.84 47.93 6.11
CA GLU A 3 15.12 47.00 5.23
C GLU A 3 14.93 45.67 5.99
N PRO A 4 13.69 45.15 6.13
CA PRO A 4 13.50 43.82 6.68
C PRO A 4 14.11 42.82 5.70
N SER A 5 15.20 42.17 6.10
CA SER A 5 15.85 41.16 5.29
C SER A 5 14.83 40.07 4.91
N LEU A 6 14.66 39.85 3.60
CA LEU A 6 13.92 38.73 3.02
C LEU A 6 14.66 37.39 3.25
N ALA A 7 15.07 37.13 4.48
CA ALA A 7 15.64 35.86 4.88
C ALA A 7 14.49 34.86 5.08
N VAL A 8 14.09 34.18 4.01
CA VAL A 8 13.57 32.82 4.15
C VAL A 8 14.62 32.03 4.92
N GLY A 9 14.23 31.41 6.05
CA GLY A 9 15.11 30.52 6.80
C GLY A 9 15.66 31.10 8.09
N SER A 10 14.78 31.42 9.04
CA SER A 10 15.21 31.33 10.44
C SER A 10 15.46 29.86 10.79
N THR A 11 16.35 29.56 11.73
CA THR A 11 16.67 28.17 12.12
C THR A 11 15.45 27.41 12.66
N GLU A 12 14.40 28.12 13.05
CA GLU A 12 13.15 27.59 13.61
C GLU A 12 12.14 27.16 12.53
N GLU A 13 12.27 27.67 11.30
CA GLU A 13 11.39 27.30 10.18
C GLU A 13 11.78 25.96 9.56
N VAL A 14 13.07 25.60 9.62
CA VAL A 14 13.61 24.40 8.97
C VAL A 14 12.88 23.13 9.45
N PRO A 15 12.66 22.89 10.76
CA PRO A 15 11.91 21.72 11.20
C PRO A 15 10.47 21.70 10.70
N ILE A 16 9.79 22.85 10.60
CA ILE A 16 8.42 22.93 10.07
C ILE A 16 8.40 22.54 8.59
N ILE A 17 9.34 23.05 7.81
CA ILE A 17 9.45 22.75 6.37
C ILE A 17 9.76 21.25 6.16
N VAL A 18 10.71 20.70 6.91
CA VAL A 18 11.05 19.27 6.83
C VAL A 18 9.86 18.42 7.27
N HIS A 19 9.15 18.80 8.35
CA HIS A 19 7.91 18.14 8.78
C HIS A 19 6.89 18.09 7.65
N ALA A 20 6.54 19.25 7.09
CA ALA A 20 5.53 19.35 6.04
C ALA A 20 5.92 18.54 4.81
N PHE A 21 7.16 18.66 4.34
CA PHE A 21 7.65 17.97 3.16
C PHE A 21 7.68 16.44 3.35
N SER A 22 8.26 15.95 4.45
CA SER A 22 8.33 14.52 4.75
C SER A 22 6.94 13.91 4.93
N CYS A 23 6.02 14.61 5.62
CA CYS A 23 4.64 14.18 5.79
C CYS A 23 3.88 14.13 4.46
N VAL A 24 4.05 15.12 3.57
CA VAL A 24 3.43 15.10 2.24
C VAL A 24 3.96 13.92 1.41
N LEU A 25 5.28 13.70 1.39
CA LEU A 25 5.84 12.54 0.68
C LEU A 25 5.31 11.22 1.23
N ALA A 26 5.23 11.06 2.56
CA ALA A 26 4.69 9.85 3.15
C ALA A 26 3.19 9.68 2.85
N PHE A 27 2.36 10.62 3.32
CA PHE A 27 0.91 10.47 3.37
C PHE A 27 0.20 10.79 2.05
N ALA A 28 0.77 11.67 1.20
CA ALA A 28 0.19 12.00 -0.09
C ALA A 28 0.74 11.14 -1.23
N LEU A 29 2.02 10.73 -1.17
CA LEU A 29 2.67 10.03 -2.28
C LEU A 29 2.86 8.54 -2.01
N PHE A 30 3.66 8.16 -1.00
CA PHE A 30 4.05 6.77 -0.82
C PHE A 30 2.93 5.87 -0.28
N LEU A 31 2.15 6.31 0.72
CA LEU A 31 1.03 5.51 1.23
C LEU A 31 -0.05 5.29 0.13
N PRO A 32 -0.57 6.34 -0.55
CA PRO A 32 -1.57 6.15 -1.59
C PRO A 32 -1.00 5.43 -2.81
N GLY A 33 0.21 5.81 -3.24
CA GLY A 33 0.90 5.18 -4.37
C GLY A 33 1.14 3.69 -4.15
N GLY A 34 1.62 3.29 -2.97
CA GLY A 34 1.80 1.89 -2.61
C GLY A 34 0.48 1.12 -2.55
N ALA A 35 -0.62 1.75 -2.12
CA ALA A 35 -1.95 1.13 -2.10
C ALA A 35 -2.51 0.91 -3.51
N ILE A 36 -2.38 1.92 -4.38
CA ILE A 36 -2.75 1.84 -5.80
C ILE A 36 -1.89 0.77 -6.50
N LEU A 37 -0.58 0.77 -6.30
CA LEU A 37 0.33 -0.24 -6.83
C LEU A 37 -0.15 -1.65 -6.47
N ALA A 38 -0.43 -1.92 -5.20
CA ALA A 38 -0.92 -3.22 -4.76
C ALA A 38 -2.29 -3.56 -5.38
N ARG A 39 -3.15 -2.57 -5.59
CA ARG A 39 -4.49 -2.79 -6.14
C ARG A 39 -4.44 -3.31 -7.57
N TYR A 40 -3.65 -2.66 -8.41
CA TYR A 40 -3.49 -3.06 -9.81
C TYR A 40 -2.58 -4.28 -9.95
N MET A 41 -1.38 -4.23 -9.37
CA MET A 41 -0.35 -5.24 -9.63
C MET A 41 -0.69 -6.61 -9.05
N ARG A 42 -1.47 -6.71 -7.97
CA ARG A 42 -1.89 -8.01 -7.43
C ARG A 42 -2.62 -8.88 -8.47
N THR A 43 -3.23 -8.27 -9.47
CA THR A 43 -3.91 -8.96 -10.58
C THR A 43 -2.97 -9.40 -11.71
N PHE A 44 -1.83 -8.70 -11.89
CA PHE A 44 -1.02 -8.80 -13.10
C PHE A 44 0.43 -9.23 -12.89
N ARG A 45 1.04 -8.96 -11.74
CA ARG A 45 2.49 -9.13 -11.51
C ARG A 45 2.76 -9.72 -10.12
N PRO A 46 3.67 -10.70 -9.98
CA PRO A 46 3.92 -11.37 -8.70
C PRO A 46 4.65 -10.51 -7.66
N TRP A 47 5.40 -9.50 -8.10
CA TRP A 47 6.17 -8.61 -7.23
C TRP A 47 5.33 -7.50 -6.57
N TRP A 48 4.00 -7.52 -6.74
CA TRP A 48 3.09 -6.54 -6.15
C TRP A 48 3.31 -6.37 -4.64
N TYR A 49 3.60 -7.47 -3.94
CA TYR A 49 3.81 -7.45 -2.50
C TYR A 49 5.10 -6.71 -2.16
N THR A 50 6.20 -7.03 -2.85
CA THR A 50 7.49 -6.36 -2.68
C THR A 50 7.37 -4.86 -2.90
N GLY A 51 6.77 -4.45 -4.04
CA GLY A 51 6.57 -3.03 -4.32
C GLY A 51 5.68 -2.34 -3.28
N HIS A 52 4.62 -3.03 -2.81
CA HIS A 52 3.73 -2.50 -1.78
C HIS A 52 4.45 -2.27 -0.46
N TRP A 53 5.07 -3.30 0.12
CA TRP A 53 5.69 -3.15 1.45
C TRP A 53 6.90 -2.21 1.41
N VAL A 54 7.66 -2.15 0.30
CA VAL A 54 8.74 -1.17 0.13
C VAL A 54 8.20 0.26 0.15
N ALA A 55 7.12 0.54 -0.60
CA ALA A 55 6.51 1.87 -0.58
C ALA A 55 5.97 2.24 0.81
N GLN A 56 5.24 1.32 1.45
CA GLN A 56 4.60 1.57 2.75
C GLN A 56 5.63 1.67 3.88
N PHE A 57 6.44 0.62 4.08
CA PHE A 57 7.29 0.50 5.24
C PHE A 57 8.68 1.09 5.03
N ALA A 58 9.34 0.81 3.89
CA ALA A 58 10.72 1.23 3.67
C ALA A 58 10.85 2.72 3.30
N PHE A 59 9.85 3.30 2.62
CA PHE A 59 9.83 4.72 2.29
C PHE A 59 8.91 5.53 3.20
N ALA A 60 7.61 5.22 3.25
CA ALA A 60 6.69 6.05 4.03
C ALA A 60 6.98 5.97 5.54
N GLY A 61 7.35 4.80 6.07
CA GLY A 61 7.71 4.63 7.48
C GLY A 61 8.79 5.61 7.97
N PRO A 62 10.02 5.60 7.40
CA PRO A 62 11.05 6.56 7.76
C PRO A 62 10.65 8.01 7.57
N LEU A 63 9.92 8.34 6.48
CA LEU A 63 9.44 9.70 6.25
C LEU A 63 8.42 10.17 7.30
N ILE A 64 7.54 9.28 7.77
CA ILE A 64 6.63 9.57 8.89
C ILE A 64 7.43 9.85 10.15
N VAL A 65 8.44 9.02 10.46
CA VAL A 65 9.28 9.22 11.65
C VAL A 65 10.00 10.57 11.57
N ILE A 66 10.66 10.86 10.45
CA ILE A 66 11.34 12.15 10.23
C ILE A 66 10.35 13.31 10.39
N GLY A 67 9.21 13.24 9.71
CA GLY A 67 8.20 14.28 9.75
C GLY A 67 7.70 14.54 11.17
N VAL A 68 7.28 13.50 11.88
CA VAL A 68 6.78 13.58 13.26
C VAL A 68 7.84 14.14 14.21
N SER A 69 9.07 13.64 14.12
CA SER A 69 10.19 14.12 14.94
C SER A 69 10.47 15.61 14.72
N MET A 70 10.42 16.07 13.47
CA MET A 70 10.62 17.49 13.15
C MET A 70 9.45 18.37 13.60
N GLY A 71 8.23 17.84 13.62
CA GLY A 71 7.07 18.52 14.20
C GLY A 71 7.24 18.74 15.72
N PHE A 72 7.70 17.72 16.44
CA PHE A 72 8.02 17.88 17.87
C PHE A 72 9.18 18.84 18.13
N LEU A 73 10.20 18.85 17.26
CA LEU A 73 11.29 19.80 17.36
C LEU A 73 10.81 21.24 17.14
N ALA A 74 9.95 21.47 16.15
CA ALA A 74 9.34 22.78 15.91
C ALA A 74 8.51 23.25 17.11
N ASP A 75 7.70 22.37 17.70
CA ASP A 75 6.94 22.62 18.92
C ASP A 75 7.84 23.06 20.08
N HIS A 76 8.94 22.32 20.30
CA HIS A 76 9.90 22.63 21.35
C HIS A 76 10.59 23.98 21.13
N GLN A 77 11.01 24.28 19.90
CA GLN A 77 11.69 25.54 19.57
C GLN A 77 10.77 26.75 19.72
N LEU A 78 9.49 26.61 19.33
CA LEU A 78 8.50 27.69 19.39
C LEU A 78 7.77 27.79 20.74
N GLY A 79 8.12 26.94 21.72
CA GLY A 79 7.44 26.90 23.02
C GLY A 79 5.96 26.47 22.92
N LYS A 80 5.57 25.79 21.84
CA LYS A 80 4.20 25.31 21.61
C LYS A 80 4.07 23.89 22.14
N THR A 81 3.43 23.75 23.30
CA THR A 81 3.27 22.46 23.99
C THR A 81 1.83 21.92 24.13
N PRO A 82 0.74 22.68 23.89
CA PRO A 82 -0.60 22.11 23.97
C PRO A 82 -0.84 21.03 22.89
N MET A 83 -1.49 19.94 23.31
CA MET A 83 -2.08 18.95 22.41
C MET A 83 -3.30 19.58 21.73
N ASP A 84 -3.26 19.72 20.41
CA ASP A 84 -4.38 20.17 19.59
C ASP A 84 -5.02 19.00 18.80
N ASN A 85 -6.06 19.32 18.04
CA ASN A 85 -6.78 18.34 17.22
C ASN A 85 -5.91 17.74 16.10
N HIS A 86 -4.94 18.49 15.56
CA HIS A 86 -4.03 18.02 14.52
C HIS A 86 -3.08 16.95 15.10
N LYS A 87 -2.46 17.23 16.26
CA LYS A 87 -1.55 16.33 16.97
C LYS A 87 -2.28 15.08 17.50
N ALA A 88 -3.46 15.25 18.10
CA ALA A 88 -4.24 14.12 18.62
C ALA A 88 -4.66 13.14 17.51
N ARG A 89 -5.08 13.67 16.35
CA ARG A 89 -5.42 12.85 15.19
C ARG A 89 -4.19 12.18 14.58
N LEU A 90 -3.04 12.86 14.55
CA LEU A 90 -1.80 12.25 14.10
C LEU A 90 -1.38 11.08 14.99
N ALA A 91 -1.49 11.21 16.32
CA ALA A 91 -1.22 10.11 17.24
C ALA A 91 -2.12 8.89 16.95
N LEU A 92 -3.42 9.11 16.71
CA LEU A 92 -4.34 8.05 16.29
C LEU A 92 -3.89 7.42 14.95
N ILE A 93 -3.56 8.23 13.95
CA ILE A 93 -3.11 7.77 12.63
C ILE A 93 -1.85 6.90 12.75
N ILE A 94 -0.87 7.28 13.59
CA ILE A 94 0.37 6.51 13.80
C ILE A 94 0.05 5.15 14.42
N VAL A 95 -0.80 5.10 15.45
CA VAL A 95 -1.23 3.84 16.07
C VAL A 95 -1.91 2.94 15.02
N LEU A 96 -2.85 3.49 14.24
CA LEU A 96 -3.54 2.77 13.19
C LEU A 96 -2.56 2.30 12.09
N TYR A 97 -1.57 3.11 11.72
CA TYR A 97 -0.54 2.77 10.73
C TYR A 97 0.34 1.60 11.20
N VAL A 98 0.80 1.62 12.45
CA VAL A 98 1.57 0.49 13.02
C VAL A 98 0.72 -0.78 13.04
N LEU A 99 -0.53 -0.70 13.50
CA LEU A 99 -1.45 -1.83 13.48
C LEU A 99 -1.67 -2.36 12.05
N GLN A 100 -1.84 -1.46 11.08
CA GLN A 100 -2.00 -1.81 9.67
C GLN A 100 -0.78 -2.56 9.11
N CYS A 101 0.43 -2.12 9.44
CA CYS A 101 1.69 -2.77 9.08
C CYS A 101 1.79 -4.16 9.73
N LEU A 102 1.46 -4.29 11.01
CA LEU A 102 1.47 -5.57 11.73
C LEU A 102 0.46 -6.56 11.15
N ILE A 103 -0.77 -6.12 10.88
CA ILE A 103 -1.79 -6.96 10.23
C ILE A 103 -1.29 -7.38 8.84
N GLY A 104 -0.69 -6.47 8.07
CA GLY A 104 -0.08 -6.77 6.78
C GLY A 104 0.99 -7.85 6.88
N ALA A 105 1.92 -7.72 7.82
CA ALA A 105 2.95 -8.73 8.08
C ALA A 105 2.33 -10.08 8.47
N VAL A 106 1.40 -10.10 9.43
CA VAL A 106 0.69 -11.32 9.84
C VAL A 106 0.00 -11.99 8.66
N THR A 107 -0.69 -11.24 7.81
CA THR A 107 -1.40 -11.81 6.66
C THR A 107 -0.48 -12.51 5.65
N HIS A 108 0.77 -12.08 5.57
CA HIS A 108 1.75 -12.59 4.62
C HIS A 108 2.65 -13.68 5.20
N PHE A 109 3.01 -13.59 6.48
CA PHE A 109 3.88 -14.54 7.15
C PHE A 109 3.13 -15.68 7.84
N LEU A 110 1.91 -15.43 8.35
CA LEU A 110 1.06 -16.43 8.99
C LEU A 110 -0.08 -16.79 8.04
N LYS A 111 0.12 -17.82 7.21
CA LYS A 111 -0.91 -18.36 6.32
C LYS A 111 -1.85 -19.31 7.08
N PRO A 112 -3.17 -19.09 7.06
CA PRO A 112 -4.10 -20.04 7.66
C PRO A 112 -4.08 -21.40 6.96
N THR A 113 -4.13 -22.45 7.75
CA THR A 113 -3.95 -23.86 7.36
C THR A 113 -5.04 -24.42 6.44
N ASP A 114 -6.21 -23.79 6.42
CA ASP A 114 -7.42 -24.47 5.94
C ASP A 114 -7.74 -24.15 4.47
N GLY A 115 -7.01 -23.21 3.83
CA GLY A 115 -6.93 -22.94 2.37
C GLY A 115 -8.23 -22.59 1.61
N LYS A 116 -9.40 -22.86 2.18
CA LYS A 116 -10.70 -22.83 1.49
C LYS A 116 -11.31 -21.44 1.39
N ARG A 117 -10.91 -20.49 2.26
CA ARG A 117 -11.49 -19.14 2.33
C ARG A 117 -10.41 -18.08 2.56
N ARG A 118 -10.63 -16.90 1.99
CA ARG A 118 -9.77 -15.74 2.22
C ARG A 118 -9.84 -15.34 3.71
N PRO A 119 -8.70 -15.27 4.41
CA PRO A 119 -8.68 -14.93 5.83
C PRO A 119 -9.31 -13.56 6.13
N ILE A 120 -10.02 -13.43 7.25
CA ILE A 120 -10.72 -12.18 7.63
C ILE A 120 -9.77 -10.99 7.76
N GLN A 121 -8.56 -11.23 8.26
CA GLN A 121 -7.45 -10.27 8.33
C GLN A 121 -7.16 -9.57 6.99
N ASN A 122 -7.36 -10.22 5.84
CA ASN A 122 -7.14 -9.59 4.54
C ASN A 122 -8.20 -8.53 4.19
N TYR A 123 -9.43 -8.68 4.72
CA TYR A 123 -10.48 -7.67 4.57
C TYR A 123 -10.26 -6.52 5.54
N ILE A 124 -9.94 -6.84 6.79
CA ILE A 124 -9.60 -5.85 7.82
C ILE A 124 -8.43 -4.97 7.34
N HIS A 125 -7.34 -5.57 6.84
CA HIS A 125 -6.21 -4.84 6.27
C HIS A 125 -6.61 -3.93 5.10
N GLY A 126 -7.49 -4.40 4.21
CA GLY A 126 -7.97 -3.59 3.09
C GLY A 126 -8.79 -2.38 3.54
N ILE A 127 -9.73 -2.57 4.47
CA ILE A 127 -10.62 -1.52 4.96
C ILE A 127 -9.86 -0.51 5.80
N LEU A 128 -9.06 -0.97 6.76
CA LEU A 128 -8.24 -0.12 7.61
C LEU A 128 -7.23 0.70 6.78
N GLY A 129 -6.65 0.10 5.73
CA GLY A 129 -5.79 0.82 4.80
C GLY A 129 -6.50 1.98 4.10
N VAL A 130 -7.71 1.78 3.60
CA VAL A 130 -8.50 2.87 2.97
C VAL A 130 -8.85 3.96 3.98
N LEU A 131 -9.23 3.58 5.21
CA LEU A 131 -9.49 4.54 6.29
C LEU A 131 -8.25 5.39 6.59
N LEU A 132 -7.07 4.76 6.69
CA LEU A 132 -5.80 5.46 6.88
C LEU A 132 -5.47 6.44 5.75
N LEU A 133 -5.76 6.08 4.49
CA LEU A 133 -5.59 7.01 3.37
C LEU A 133 -6.48 8.24 3.56
N VAL A 134 -7.76 8.06 3.85
CA VAL A 134 -8.68 9.19 4.08
C VAL A 134 -8.22 10.07 5.23
N LEU A 135 -7.85 9.47 6.37
CA LEU A 135 -7.37 10.21 7.54
C LEU A 135 -6.05 10.93 7.26
N GLY A 136 -5.10 10.30 6.57
CA GLY A 136 -3.83 10.91 6.20
C GLY A 136 -3.98 12.10 5.23
N MET A 137 -4.89 11.97 4.26
CA MET A 137 -5.22 13.07 3.36
C MET A 137 -5.86 14.22 4.14
N TYR A 138 -6.82 13.94 5.01
CA TYR A 138 -7.41 14.97 5.87
C TYR A 138 -6.37 15.62 6.80
N GLN A 139 -5.42 14.84 7.33
CA GLN A 139 -4.33 15.35 8.15
C GLN A 139 -3.48 16.37 7.39
N ILE A 140 -3.05 16.05 6.15
CA ILE A 140 -2.30 16.97 5.30
C ILE A 140 -3.09 18.27 5.04
N HIS A 141 -4.38 18.16 4.72
CA HIS A 141 -5.23 19.33 4.48
C HIS A 141 -5.23 20.28 5.68
N THR A 142 -5.49 19.76 6.88
CA THR A 142 -5.46 20.58 8.10
C THR A 142 -4.06 21.13 8.40
N GLY A 143 -3.00 20.40 8.04
CA GLY A 143 -1.62 20.85 8.22
C GLY A 143 -1.30 22.09 7.41
N TYR A 144 -1.62 22.13 6.12
CA TYR A 144 -1.29 23.30 5.30
C TYR A 144 -2.32 24.43 5.41
N ASP A 145 -3.59 24.15 5.73
CA ASP A 145 -4.64 25.17 5.80
C ASP A 145 -4.69 25.86 7.18
N GLN A 146 -4.43 25.12 8.26
CA GLN A 146 -4.60 25.60 9.64
C GLN A 146 -3.26 25.73 10.37
N GLU A 147 -2.43 24.68 10.34
CA GLU A 147 -1.16 24.69 11.11
C GLU A 147 -0.10 25.57 10.46
N TRP A 148 0.04 25.53 9.13
CA TRP A 148 1.03 26.34 8.41
C TRP A 148 0.97 27.84 8.74
N PRO A 149 -0.17 28.55 8.62
CA PRO A 149 -0.22 29.97 8.98
C PRO A 149 0.02 30.20 10.48
N MET A 150 -0.37 29.25 11.34
CA MET A 150 -0.15 29.36 12.79
C MET A 150 1.32 29.21 13.18
N TYR A 151 2.08 28.34 12.50
CA TYR A 151 3.47 28.05 12.82
C TYR A 151 4.46 28.96 12.11
N MET A 152 4.21 29.29 10.85
CA MET A 152 5.10 30.14 10.09
C MET A 152 4.86 31.64 10.36
N GLY A 153 3.73 32.01 10.99
CA GLY A 153 3.34 33.41 11.13
C GLY A 153 3.03 34.09 9.79
N TYR A 154 3.02 33.32 8.70
CA TYR A 154 2.68 33.77 7.37
C TYR A 154 1.17 33.73 7.16
N GLY A 155 0.70 34.46 6.14
CA GLY A 155 -0.66 34.30 5.66
C GLY A 155 -0.92 32.87 5.16
N ARG A 156 -2.19 32.58 4.88
CA ARG A 156 -2.60 31.33 4.23
C ARG A 156 -1.81 31.10 2.94
N LEU A 157 -1.52 29.84 2.64
CA LEU A 157 -0.96 29.47 1.35
C LEU A 157 -1.90 29.91 0.22
N PRO A 158 -1.37 30.23 -0.98
CA PRO A 158 -2.19 30.61 -2.11
C PRO A 158 -3.21 29.52 -2.49
N ASN A 159 -4.37 29.93 -3.00
CA ASN A 159 -5.47 29.03 -3.33
C ASN A 159 -5.11 27.91 -4.32
N TYR A 160 -4.08 28.08 -5.15
CA TYR A 160 -3.62 27.02 -6.06
C TYR A 160 -3.13 25.77 -5.31
N VAL A 161 -2.63 25.90 -4.08
CA VAL A 161 -2.22 24.74 -3.26
C VAL A 161 -3.43 23.87 -2.94
N ASN A 162 -4.55 24.49 -2.55
CA ASN A 162 -5.81 23.78 -2.29
C ASN A 162 -6.38 23.15 -3.57
N ILE A 163 -6.30 23.84 -4.72
CA ILE A 163 -6.72 23.27 -6.01
C ILE A 163 -5.90 22.02 -6.36
N LEU A 164 -4.57 22.09 -6.26
CA LEU A 164 -3.68 20.96 -6.51
C LEU A 164 -3.97 19.79 -5.54
N TRP A 165 -4.22 20.12 -4.28
CA TRP A 165 -4.60 19.14 -3.27
C TRP A 165 -5.91 18.41 -3.63
N ILE A 166 -6.95 19.14 -4.03
CA ILE A 166 -8.24 18.57 -4.45
C ILE A 166 -8.07 17.69 -5.69
N ILE A 167 -7.33 18.16 -6.70
CA ILE A 167 -7.03 17.37 -7.90
C ILE A 167 -6.33 16.07 -7.51
N TRP A 168 -5.35 16.12 -6.63
CA TRP A 168 -4.64 14.95 -6.14
C TRP A 168 -5.56 13.97 -5.39
N CYS A 169 -6.44 14.46 -4.51
CA CYS A 169 -7.47 13.64 -3.86
C CYS A 169 -8.35 12.91 -4.89
N ILE A 170 -8.80 13.62 -5.93
CA ILE A 170 -9.63 13.03 -6.99
C ILE A 170 -8.85 11.96 -7.75
N VAL A 171 -7.59 12.21 -8.11
CA VAL A 171 -6.72 11.22 -8.77
C VAL A 171 -6.60 9.96 -7.93
N VAL A 172 -6.31 10.08 -6.62
CA VAL A 172 -6.20 8.93 -5.72
C VAL A 172 -7.52 8.16 -5.64
N ILE A 173 -8.65 8.84 -5.44
CA ILE A 173 -9.98 8.20 -5.34
C ILE A 173 -10.35 7.47 -6.64
N VAL A 174 -10.22 8.15 -7.78
CA VAL A 174 -10.60 7.60 -9.08
C VAL A 174 -9.70 6.43 -9.47
N THR A 175 -8.38 6.55 -9.30
CA THR A 175 -7.45 5.46 -9.64
C THR A 175 -7.61 4.27 -8.70
N TYR A 176 -7.69 4.49 -7.38
CA TYR A 176 -7.94 3.40 -6.45
C TYR A 176 -9.29 2.72 -6.71
N GLY A 177 -10.34 3.51 -6.93
CA GLY A 177 -11.69 3.06 -7.25
C GLY A 177 -11.76 2.25 -8.55
N ALA A 178 -11.13 2.73 -9.63
CA ALA A 178 -11.04 2.00 -10.89
C ALA A 178 -10.33 0.65 -10.72
N GLY A 179 -9.29 0.59 -9.89
CA GLY A 179 -8.61 -0.66 -9.54
C GLY A 179 -9.52 -1.69 -8.84
N MET A 180 -10.61 -1.26 -8.19
CA MET A 180 -11.57 -2.18 -7.55
C MET A 180 -12.36 -3.03 -8.55
N TRP A 181 -12.49 -2.59 -9.81
CA TRP A 181 -13.13 -3.41 -10.85
C TRP A 181 -12.36 -4.70 -11.15
N LEU A 182 -11.06 -4.73 -10.84
CA LEU A 182 -10.20 -5.90 -10.99
C LEU A 182 -10.42 -6.97 -9.90
N LEU A 183 -11.17 -6.67 -8.84
CA LEU A 183 -11.40 -7.59 -7.72
C LEU A 183 -11.99 -8.93 -8.15
N ARG A 184 -12.96 -8.92 -9.07
CA ARG A 184 -13.57 -10.15 -9.58
C ARG A 184 -12.52 -11.06 -10.22
N LYS A 185 -11.65 -10.48 -11.04
CA LYS A 185 -10.55 -11.21 -11.69
C LYS A 185 -9.57 -11.73 -10.64
N GLN A 186 -9.19 -10.90 -9.68
CA GLN A 186 -8.28 -11.31 -8.60
C GLN A 186 -8.86 -12.48 -7.79
N PHE A 187 -10.12 -12.42 -7.36
CA PHE A 187 -10.71 -13.51 -6.56
C PHE A 187 -10.82 -14.81 -7.34
N ARG A 188 -11.09 -14.76 -8.65
CA ARG A 188 -11.03 -15.95 -9.51
C ARG A 188 -9.63 -16.55 -9.57
N GLN A 189 -8.59 -15.71 -9.68
CA GLN A 189 -7.19 -16.16 -9.67
C GLN A 189 -6.78 -16.75 -8.32
N GLU A 190 -7.20 -16.14 -7.20
CA GLU A 190 -6.95 -16.65 -5.85
C GLU A 190 -7.67 -18.00 -5.62
N ALA A 191 -8.92 -18.14 -6.07
CA ALA A 191 -9.67 -19.40 -5.96
C ALA A 191 -9.03 -20.53 -6.78
N ALA A 192 -8.60 -20.25 -8.02
CA ALA A 192 -7.95 -21.24 -8.87
C ALA A 192 -6.61 -21.75 -8.28
N ARG A 193 -5.88 -20.90 -7.55
CA ARG A 193 -4.62 -21.28 -6.87
C ARG A 193 -4.83 -22.19 -5.65
N ASN A 194 -6.04 -22.20 -5.08
CA ASN A 194 -6.36 -22.98 -3.88
C ASN A 194 -6.98 -24.35 -4.22
N LEU A 195 -7.09 -24.72 -5.50
CA LEU A 195 -7.58 -26.04 -5.90
C LEU A 195 -6.52 -27.12 -5.55
N PRO A 196 -6.92 -28.25 -4.94
CA PRO A 196 -6.02 -29.37 -4.66
C PRO A 196 -5.36 -29.89 -5.94
N ALA A 197 -4.08 -30.27 -5.87
CA ALA A 197 -3.34 -30.84 -6.99
C ALA A 197 -4.08 -32.03 -7.65
N THR A 198 -4.87 -32.78 -6.87
CA THR A 198 -5.71 -33.88 -7.32
C THR A 198 -6.74 -33.47 -8.38
N HIS A 199 -7.33 -32.27 -8.31
CA HIS A 199 -8.28 -31.79 -9.31
C HIS A 199 -7.60 -31.37 -10.63
N ILE A 200 -6.35 -30.89 -10.55
CA ILE A 200 -5.57 -30.56 -11.76
C ILE A 200 -5.18 -31.84 -12.49
N VAL A 201 -4.79 -32.88 -11.76
CA VAL A 201 -4.45 -34.19 -12.33
C VAL A 201 -5.69 -34.90 -12.90
N LEU A 202 -6.82 -34.90 -12.19
CA LEU A 202 -8.08 -35.48 -12.70
C LEU A 202 -8.60 -34.75 -13.94
N GLY A 203 -8.58 -33.41 -13.95
CA GLY A 203 -8.97 -32.65 -15.14
C GLY A 203 -8.03 -32.87 -16.33
N ALA A 204 -6.73 -33.07 -16.08
CA ALA A 204 -5.77 -33.42 -17.13
C ALA A 204 -5.96 -34.83 -17.67
N LEU A 205 -6.31 -35.80 -16.80
CA LEU A 205 -6.60 -37.19 -17.19
C LEU A 205 -7.93 -37.30 -17.95
N GLU A 206 -8.94 -36.52 -17.58
CA GLU A 206 -10.24 -36.50 -18.26
C GLU A 206 -10.20 -35.75 -19.61
N ALA A 207 -9.23 -34.85 -19.79
CA ALA A 207 -8.93 -34.20 -21.05
C ALA A 207 -8.04 -35.03 -22.00
N GLN A 208 -7.49 -36.17 -21.55
CA GLN A 208 -6.83 -37.10 -22.47
C GLN A 208 -7.90 -37.84 -23.28
N PRO A 209 -7.82 -37.86 -24.62
CA PRO A 209 -8.65 -38.73 -25.43
C PRO A 209 -8.52 -40.16 -24.91
N GLN A 210 -9.65 -40.82 -24.65
CA GLN A 210 -9.63 -42.22 -24.24
C GLN A 210 -8.80 -43.00 -25.27
N PRO A 211 -7.76 -43.75 -24.86
CA PRO A 211 -7.00 -44.56 -25.81
C PRO A 211 -8.01 -45.48 -26.51
N ASP A 212 -7.97 -45.42 -27.83
CA ASP A 212 -8.76 -46.28 -28.69
C ASP A 212 -8.50 -47.74 -28.27
N ALA A 213 -9.57 -48.43 -27.86
CA ALA A 213 -9.49 -49.83 -27.41
C ALA A 213 -8.90 -50.79 -28.48
N ASN A 214 -8.66 -50.30 -29.70
CA ASN A 214 -8.07 -51.02 -30.82
C ASN A 214 -6.55 -50.86 -30.95
N SER A 215 -5.86 -50.01 -30.18
CA SER A 215 -4.39 -49.87 -30.27
C SER A 215 -3.60 -50.86 -29.38
N ILE A 216 -4.28 -51.59 -28.47
CA ILE A 216 -3.65 -52.52 -27.52
C ILE A 216 -3.39 -53.91 -28.14
N THR A 217 -3.99 -54.26 -29.28
CA THR A 217 -3.90 -55.62 -29.85
C THR A 217 -2.72 -55.88 -30.78
N ASN A 218 -1.86 -54.90 -31.08
CA ASN A 218 -0.82 -55.04 -32.11
C ASN A 218 0.64 -55.12 -31.63
N SER A 219 0.94 -55.15 -30.31
CA SER A 219 2.35 -55.12 -29.85
C SER A 219 2.96 -56.48 -29.44
N THR A 220 2.29 -57.61 -29.67
CA THR A 220 2.76 -58.92 -29.18
C THR A 220 3.51 -59.77 -30.21
N ASN A 221 4.09 -59.17 -31.26
CA ASN A 221 4.87 -59.93 -32.25
C ASN A 221 6.07 -59.15 -32.80
N THR A 222 7.18 -59.11 -32.06
CA THR A 222 8.50 -59.12 -32.69
C THR A 222 9.49 -59.92 -31.84
N ASN A 223 9.80 -61.09 -32.39
CA ASN A 223 10.78 -62.07 -31.96
C ASN A 223 12.19 -61.50 -31.84
N THR A 224 12.89 -61.99 -30.81
CA THR A 224 14.13 -62.79 -30.93
C THR A 224 15.03 -62.49 -32.12
N THR A 225 16.18 -61.85 -31.88
CA THR A 225 17.42 -62.27 -32.57
C THR A 225 18.64 -62.13 -31.66
N ILE A 226 19.28 -63.27 -31.48
CA ILE A 226 20.58 -63.54 -30.89
C ILE A 226 21.67 -62.70 -31.56
N ALA A 227 22.61 -62.15 -30.78
CA ALA A 227 24.01 -62.05 -31.20
C ALA A 227 24.95 -62.00 -29.98
N LYS A 228 25.70 -63.08 -29.80
CA LYS A 228 26.92 -63.14 -28.99
C LYS A 228 28.00 -62.24 -29.60
N ARG A 229 28.69 -61.45 -28.79
CA ARG A 229 30.16 -61.34 -28.74
C ARG A 229 30.59 -60.60 -27.48
#